data_AF-E3FK85-F1
#
_entry.id   AF-E3FK85-F1
#
_cell.length_a   1.000
_cell.length_b   1.000
_cell.length_c   1.000
_cell.angle_alpha   90.00
_cell.angle_beta   90.00
_cell.angle_gamma   90.00
#
_symmetry.space_group_name_H-M   'P 1'
#
loop_
_entity.id
_entity.type
_entity.pdbx_description
1 polymer ?
#
loop_
_entity_poly.entity_id
_entity_poly.type
_entity_poly.pdbx_seq_one_letter_code
_entity_poly.pdbx_strand_id
1 'polypeptide(L)'
;MLAALMGGCSTGARVTTVRALAPLPGADPNMLATTDPNPPTAVSQAAGSCWNTISCCVQNHPLTPVQSCGADPSEAAKILEALGQLEAAARVLEAAGRLPKWKRKCMDKYNECMMKGWVGTWNCVDCLRYCEGQQGVWPDNRCFPPEDQN
;
A
#
# COMPACT_ATOMS: atom_id res chain seq x y z
N MET A 1 51.89 24.74 46.78
CA MET A 1 51.00 25.89 47.00
C MET A 1 49.57 25.40 46.99
N LEU A 2 48.86 25.67 48.10
CA LEU A 2 47.42 25.91 48.27
C LEU A 2 46.36 24.94 47.70
N ALA A 3 45.54 24.46 48.66
CA ALA A 3 44.25 23.80 48.50
C ALA A 3 43.10 24.80 48.24
N ALA A 4 42.00 24.30 47.67
CA ALA A 4 40.63 24.82 47.79
C ALA A 4 39.67 23.62 47.56
N LEU A 5 38.87 23.10 48.50
CA LEU A 5 37.76 23.61 49.33
C LEU A 5 36.43 23.87 48.59
N MET A 6 35.46 22.99 48.89
CA MET A 6 34.07 23.25 49.33
C MET A 6 33.01 23.82 48.36
N GLY A 7 31.89 23.07 48.23
CA GLY A 7 30.59 23.53 48.74
C GLY A 7 29.50 23.98 47.74
N GLY A 8 28.27 23.49 47.95
CA GLY A 8 26.99 24.09 47.51
C GLY A 8 26.03 23.10 46.82
N CYS A 9 25.12 22.40 47.49
CA CYS A 9 23.81 22.80 48.09
C CYS A 9 22.61 22.89 47.10
N SER A 10 21.64 21.98 47.31
CA SER A 10 20.23 22.27 47.59
C SER A 10 19.16 22.36 46.47
N THR A 11 18.27 21.36 46.53
CA THR A 11 16.78 21.42 46.59
C THR A 11 15.97 21.75 45.34
N GLY A 12 15.01 20.86 45.03
CA GLY A 12 13.91 21.21 44.13
C GLY A 12 12.96 20.07 43.74
N ALA A 13 12.46 19.28 44.69
CA ALA A 13 11.32 18.39 44.44
C ALA A 13 10.07 19.23 44.14
N ARG A 14 9.51 19.14 42.93
CA ARG A 14 8.14 19.58 42.63
C ARG A 14 7.28 18.36 42.36
N VAL A 15 6.70 17.83 43.44
CA VAL A 15 5.49 17.01 43.37
C VAL A 15 4.38 17.93 42.92
N THR A 16 3.87 17.70 41.70
CA THR A 16 2.65 18.36 41.24
C THR A 16 1.50 17.38 41.46
N THR A 17 0.73 17.68 42.50
CA THR A 17 -0.47 17.01 42.96
C THR A 17 -1.51 16.94 41.83
N VAL A 18 -1.80 15.75 41.30
CA VAL A 18 -3.03 15.55 40.53
C VAL A 18 -4.11 15.15 41.52
N ARG A 19 -4.94 16.14 41.82
CA ARG A 19 -6.09 16.07 42.72
C ARG A 19 -7.09 15.05 42.16
N ALA A 20 -7.31 13.96 42.89
CA ALA A 20 -8.43 13.06 42.66
C ALA A 20 -9.73 13.85 42.85
N LEU A 21 -10.56 13.91 41.80
CA LEU A 21 -11.95 14.32 41.89
C LEU A 21 -12.82 13.06 41.87
N ALA A 22 -13.68 13.00 42.89
CA ALA A 22 -14.63 11.94 43.18
C ALA A 22 -15.69 11.77 42.07
N PRO A 23 -16.41 10.62 42.05
CA PRO A 23 -17.36 10.25 41.00
C PRO A 23 -18.77 10.76 41.32
N LEU A 24 -19.56 11.11 40.31
CA LEU A 24 -21.02 11.20 40.44
C LEU A 24 -21.75 10.80 39.14
N PRO A 25 -23.02 10.37 39.25
CA PRO A 25 -23.60 9.25 38.54
C PRO A 25 -24.54 9.67 37.42
N GLY A 26 -24.78 8.76 36.48
CA GLY A 26 -25.78 8.95 35.43
C GLY A 26 -25.86 7.72 34.54
N ALA A 27 -26.46 6.65 35.06
CA ALA A 27 -26.91 5.56 34.23
C ALA A 27 -28.26 5.97 33.63
N ASP A 28 -28.28 6.25 32.33
CA ASP A 28 -29.52 6.25 31.55
C ASP A 28 -29.69 4.87 30.90
N PRO A 29 -30.76 4.12 31.21
CA PRO A 29 -31.09 2.87 30.56
C PRO A 29 -32.11 3.15 29.47
N ASN A 30 -31.70 3.46 28.25
CA ASN A 30 -32.57 3.33 27.06
C ASN A 30 -31.78 3.58 25.77
N MET A 31 -31.28 2.51 25.15
CA MET A 31 -31.23 2.42 23.70
C MET A 31 -31.61 0.99 23.31
N LEU A 32 -32.79 0.91 22.69
CA LEU A 32 -33.33 -0.24 21.99
C LEU A 32 -32.25 -0.92 21.14
N ALA A 33 -32.09 -2.23 21.35
CA ALA A 33 -31.43 -3.11 20.41
C ALA A 33 -32.31 -3.24 19.16
N THR A 34 -32.08 -2.39 18.16
CA THR A 34 -32.47 -2.69 16.79
C THR A 34 -31.28 -3.33 16.07
N THR A 35 -31.53 -4.58 15.72
CA THR A 35 -30.85 -5.47 14.78
C THR A 35 -30.04 -4.73 13.70
N ASP A 36 -28.72 -4.87 13.74
CA ASP A 36 -27.84 -4.65 12.59
C ASP A 36 -27.13 -5.96 12.21
N PRO A 37 -26.95 -6.25 10.90
CA PRO A 37 -26.43 -7.51 10.40
C PRO A 37 -24.91 -7.63 10.64
N ASN A 38 -24.51 -8.77 11.22
CA ASN A 38 -23.16 -9.35 11.31
C ASN A 38 -21.94 -8.41 11.33
N PRO A 39 -21.12 -8.40 12.41
CA PRO A 39 -19.83 -7.71 12.38
C PRO A 39 -18.93 -8.35 11.31
N PRO A 40 -18.22 -7.56 10.48
CA PRO A 40 -17.23 -8.12 9.57
C PRO A 40 -16.15 -8.82 10.40
N THR A 41 -15.98 -10.12 10.14
CA THR A 41 -14.93 -10.96 10.67
C THR A 41 -13.63 -10.19 10.67
N ALA A 42 -13.02 -10.03 11.85
CA ALA A 42 -11.76 -9.33 12.02
C ALA A 42 -10.70 -9.99 11.14
N VAL A 43 -10.44 -9.40 9.97
CA VAL A 43 -9.31 -9.77 9.12
C VAL A 43 -8.06 -9.39 9.90
N SER A 44 -7.32 -10.41 10.33
CA SER A 44 -6.03 -10.22 10.99
C SER A 44 -5.16 -9.35 10.09
N GLN A 45 -4.88 -8.12 10.53
CA GLN A 45 -4.02 -7.19 9.84
C GLN A 45 -2.60 -7.75 9.89
N ALA A 46 -2.22 -8.50 8.86
CA ALA A 46 -0.82 -8.79 8.61
C ALA A 46 -0.13 -7.45 8.32
N ALA A 47 1.05 -7.25 8.92
CA ALA A 47 1.87 -6.06 8.73
C ALA A 47 2.39 -6.00 7.27
N GLY A 48 1.53 -5.57 6.37
CA GLY A 48 1.81 -5.08 5.03
C GLY A 48 1.31 -3.64 4.94
N SER A 49 1.87 -2.83 4.05
CA SER A 49 1.66 -1.39 3.92
C SER A 49 0.27 -0.99 3.41
N CYS A 50 -0.81 -1.50 4.01
CA CYS A 50 -2.16 -1.05 3.73
C CYS A 50 -2.50 0.20 4.56
N TRP A 51 -3.15 1.17 3.94
CA TRP A 51 -3.39 2.51 4.52
C TRP A 51 -4.88 2.80 4.80
N ASN A 52 -5.77 1.91 4.37
CA ASN A 52 -7.20 1.93 4.68
C ASN A 52 -7.80 0.51 4.55
N THR A 53 -9.03 0.31 5.04
CA THR A 53 -9.71 -1.00 5.03
C THR A 53 -9.79 -1.65 3.65
N ILE A 54 -10.07 -0.86 2.60
CA ILE A 54 -10.16 -1.37 1.22
C ILE A 54 -8.79 -1.83 0.74
N SER A 55 -7.73 -1.06 0.94
CA SER A 55 -6.37 -1.40 0.55
C SER A 55 -5.87 -2.67 1.25
N CYS A 56 -6.23 -2.87 2.52
CA CYS A 56 -5.90 -4.10 3.25
C CYS A 56 -6.65 -5.29 2.67
N CYS A 57 -7.93 -5.12 2.32
CA CYS A 57 -8.69 -6.17 1.66
C CYS A 57 -8.12 -6.50 0.27
N VAL A 58 -7.83 -5.50 -0.55
CA VAL A 58 -7.26 -5.68 -1.91
C VAL A 58 -5.90 -6.37 -1.85
N GLN A 59 -5.04 -6.00 -0.90
CA GLN A 59 -3.75 -6.66 -0.69
C GLN A 59 -3.92 -8.16 -0.38
N ASN A 60 -4.96 -8.53 0.37
CA ASN A 60 -5.26 -9.92 0.70
C ASN A 60 -6.05 -10.66 -0.40
N HIS A 61 -6.72 -9.93 -1.30
CA HIS A 61 -7.52 -10.47 -2.40
C HIS A 61 -7.12 -9.88 -3.77
N PRO A 62 -5.84 -9.99 -4.18
CA PRO A 62 -5.34 -9.28 -5.36
C PRO A 62 -5.90 -9.78 -6.70
N LEU A 63 -6.41 -11.03 -6.73
CA LEU A 63 -7.01 -11.63 -7.92
C LEU A 63 -8.50 -11.30 -8.07
N THR A 64 -9.18 -10.89 -6.98
CA THR A 64 -10.63 -10.64 -6.96
C THR A 64 -11.00 -9.43 -6.08
N PRO A 65 -10.34 -8.26 -6.25
CA PRO A 65 -10.54 -7.13 -5.35
C PRO A 65 -11.94 -6.52 -5.45
N VAL A 66 -12.55 -6.53 -6.64
CA VAL A 66 -13.91 -5.99 -6.84
C VAL A 66 -14.95 -6.90 -6.17
N GLN A 67 -14.83 -8.22 -6.34
CA GLN A 67 -15.78 -9.18 -5.79
C GLN A 67 -15.62 -9.36 -4.27
N SER A 68 -14.38 -9.42 -3.78
CA SER A 68 -14.10 -9.70 -2.37
C SER A 68 -14.19 -8.44 -1.49
N CYS A 69 -13.85 -7.27 -2.03
CA CYS A 69 -13.74 -6.03 -1.25
C CYS A 69 -14.76 -4.96 -1.64
N GLY A 70 -15.57 -5.18 -2.68
CA GLY A 70 -16.51 -4.18 -3.19
C GLY A 70 -15.83 -2.92 -3.73
N ALA A 71 -14.53 -2.99 -4.06
CA ALA A 71 -13.76 -1.85 -4.54
C ALA A 71 -14.16 -1.47 -5.98
N ASP A 72 -14.19 -0.17 -6.30
CA ASP A 72 -14.29 0.27 -7.70
C ASP A 72 -13.09 -0.28 -8.50
N PRO A 73 -13.27 -0.76 -9.74
CA PRO A 73 -12.18 -1.32 -10.52
C PRO A 73 -10.97 -0.39 -10.70
N SER A 74 -11.17 0.93 -10.80
CA SER A 74 -10.04 1.88 -10.87
C SER A 74 -9.40 2.15 -9.53
N GLU A 75 -10.17 2.13 -8.44
CA GLU A 75 -9.61 2.21 -7.09
C GLU A 75 -8.77 0.96 -6.77
N ALA A 76 -9.31 -0.23 -7.03
CA ALA A 76 -8.62 -1.50 -6.87
C ALA A 76 -7.33 -1.55 -7.70
N ALA A 77 -7.37 -1.11 -8.96
CA ALA A 77 -6.19 -1.06 -9.81
C ALA A 77 -5.10 -0.16 -9.22
N LYS A 78 -5.45 1.06 -8.79
CA LYS A 78 -4.47 1.98 -8.18
C LYS A 78 -3.82 1.40 -6.92
N ILE A 79 -4.60 0.71 -6.10
CA ILE A 79 -4.07 0.03 -4.91
C ILE A 79 -3.08 -1.05 -5.34
N LEU A 80 -3.44 -1.89 -6.31
CA LEU A 80 -2.56 -2.94 -6.83
C LEU A 80 -1.29 -2.37 -7.47
N GLU A 81 -1.39 -1.26 -8.20
CA GLU A 81 -0.22 -0.55 -8.76
C GLU A 81 0.70 -0.03 -7.66
N ALA A 82 0.15 0.57 -6.59
CA ALA A 82 0.92 1.04 -5.45
C ALA A 82 1.61 -0.10 -4.69
N LEU A 83 1.06 -1.32 -4.77
CA LEU A 83 1.66 -2.54 -4.24
C LEU A 83 2.67 -3.20 -5.21
N GLY A 84 2.90 -2.61 -6.40
CA GLY A 84 3.76 -3.18 -7.43
C GLY A 84 3.14 -4.35 -8.20
N GLN A 85 1.84 -4.63 -7.99
CA GLN A 85 1.10 -5.71 -8.66
C GLN A 85 0.47 -5.20 -9.97
N LEU A 86 1.32 -4.73 -10.87
CA LEU A 86 0.94 -4.14 -12.15
C LEU A 86 0.08 -5.06 -13.03
N GLU A 87 0.37 -6.36 -13.04
CA GLU A 87 -0.41 -7.34 -13.79
C GLU A 87 -1.81 -7.53 -13.21
N ALA A 88 -1.94 -7.60 -11.88
CA ALA A 88 -3.23 -7.69 -11.22
C ALA A 88 -4.06 -6.42 -11.47
N ALA A 89 -3.44 -5.24 -11.39
CA ALA A 89 -4.08 -3.97 -11.70
C ALA A 89 -4.59 -3.92 -13.15
N ALA A 90 -3.77 -4.39 -14.10
CA ALA A 90 -4.16 -4.47 -15.49
C ALA A 90 -5.38 -5.38 -15.67
N ARG A 91 -5.34 -6.61 -15.15
CA ARG A 91 -6.47 -7.57 -15.22
C ARG A 91 -7.79 -6.99 -14.69
N VAL A 92 -7.75 -6.25 -13.58
CA VAL A 92 -8.94 -5.58 -13.02
C VAL A 92 -9.50 -4.53 -13.97
N LEU A 93 -8.64 -3.68 -14.53
CA LEU A 93 -9.06 -2.67 -15.50
C LEU A 93 -9.54 -3.30 -16.81
N GLU A 94 -8.96 -4.41 -17.24
CA GLU A 94 -9.37 -5.14 -18.44
C GLU A 94 -10.76 -5.74 -18.28
N ALA A 95 -11.01 -6.43 -17.17
CA ALA A 95 -12.33 -6.98 -16.85
C ALA A 95 -13.41 -5.89 -16.79
N ALA A 96 -13.04 -4.69 -16.37
CA ALA A 96 -13.93 -3.52 -16.35
C ALA A 96 -14.01 -2.78 -17.70
N GLY A 97 -13.28 -3.18 -18.74
CA GLY A 97 -13.22 -2.47 -20.03
C GLY A 97 -12.57 -1.08 -19.97
N ARG A 98 -11.78 -0.81 -18.92
CA ARG A 98 -11.15 0.49 -18.61
C ARG A 98 -9.64 0.49 -18.85
N LEU A 99 -9.03 -0.62 -19.26
CA LEU A 99 -7.59 -0.66 -19.53
C LEU A 99 -7.27 0.09 -20.84
N PRO A 100 -6.38 1.10 -20.82
CA PRO A 100 -5.89 1.73 -22.04
C PRO A 100 -5.12 0.74 -22.93
N LYS A 101 -5.34 0.81 -24.24
CA LYS A 101 -4.66 -0.08 -25.22
C LYS A 101 -3.14 -0.02 -25.11
N TRP A 102 -2.58 1.17 -24.89
CA TRP A 102 -1.14 1.35 -24.75
C TRP A 102 -0.57 0.62 -23.53
N LYS A 103 -1.34 0.54 -22.45
CA LYS A 103 -0.91 -0.09 -21.19
C LYS A 103 -0.81 -1.59 -21.35
N ARG A 104 -1.76 -2.20 -22.07
CA ARG A 104 -1.69 -3.60 -22.50
C ARG A 104 -0.39 -3.89 -23.27
N LYS A 105 -0.07 -3.06 -24.27
CA LYS A 105 1.16 -3.21 -25.06
C LYS A 105 2.43 -3.18 -24.19
N CYS A 106 2.48 -2.30 -23.18
CA CYS A 106 3.60 -2.27 -22.23
C CYS A 106 3.68 -3.54 -21.38
N MET A 107 2.55 -4.05 -20.88
CA MET A 107 2.51 -5.29 -20.08
C MET A 107 2.90 -6.51 -20.90
N ASP A 108 2.44 -6.62 -22.15
CA ASP A 108 2.77 -7.74 -23.03
C ASP A 108 4.29 -7.81 -23.26
N LYS A 109 4.92 -6.67 -23.59
CA LYS A 109 6.38 -6.56 -23.75
C LYS A 109 7.14 -6.83 -22.45
N TYR A 110 6.64 -6.36 -21.31
CA TYR A 110 7.23 -6.65 -20.00
C TYR A 110 7.19 -8.15 -19.68
N ASN A 111 6.06 -8.81 -19.93
CA ASN A 111 5.92 -10.25 -19.74
C ASN A 111 6.84 -11.04 -20.66
N GLU A 112 6.95 -10.63 -21.93
CA GLU A 112 7.94 -11.20 -22.85
C GLU A 112 9.37 -11.01 -22.34
N CYS A 113 9.70 -9.81 -21.84
CA CYS A 113 11.01 -9.49 -21.27
C CYS A 113 11.35 -10.42 -20.09
N MET A 114 10.40 -10.63 -19.18
CA MET A 114 10.55 -11.51 -18.02
C MET A 114 10.63 -13.00 -18.41
N MET A 115 9.82 -13.45 -19.37
CA MET A 115 9.78 -14.87 -19.80
C MET A 115 10.99 -15.27 -20.64
N LYS A 116 11.40 -14.41 -21.59
CA LYS A 116 12.51 -14.68 -22.51
C LYS A 116 13.86 -14.27 -21.94
N GLY A 117 13.89 -13.62 -20.77
CA GLY A 117 15.12 -13.12 -20.16
C GLY A 117 15.83 -12.11 -21.06
N TRP A 118 15.09 -11.08 -21.50
CA TRP A 118 15.65 -10.06 -22.38
C TRP A 118 16.90 -9.42 -21.77
N VAL A 119 17.82 -9.10 -22.65
CA VAL A 119 19.09 -8.46 -22.32
C VAL A 119 19.00 -6.99 -22.72
N GLY A 120 19.77 -6.17 -22.04
CA GLY A 120 19.59 -4.74 -22.21
C GLY A 120 20.51 -3.93 -21.32
N THR A 121 20.55 -2.63 -21.58
CA THR A 121 21.17 -1.69 -20.63
C THR A 121 20.31 -1.56 -19.38
N TRP A 122 18.99 -1.78 -19.52
CA TRP A 122 18.00 -1.65 -18.45
C TRP A 122 17.36 -3.00 -18.14
N ASN A 123 16.86 -3.16 -16.92
CA ASN A 123 16.05 -4.32 -16.58
C ASN A 123 14.60 -4.14 -17.10
N CYS A 124 13.84 -5.24 -17.12
CA CYS A 124 12.46 -5.23 -17.61
C CYS A 124 11.57 -4.22 -16.86
N VAL A 125 11.80 -4.02 -15.57
CA VAL A 125 11.02 -3.08 -14.74
C VAL A 125 11.28 -1.63 -15.16
N ASP A 126 12.53 -1.26 -15.41
CA ASP A 126 12.90 0.08 -15.90
C ASP A 126 12.30 0.37 -17.29
N CYS A 127 12.32 -0.63 -18.17
CA CYS A 127 11.69 -0.50 -19.48
C CYS A 127 10.16 -0.40 -19.41
N LEU A 128 9.52 -1.11 -18.49
CA LEU A 128 8.09 -0.95 -18.21
C LEU A 128 7.77 0.47 -17.72
N ARG A 129 8.54 1.00 -16.76
CA ARG A 129 8.35 2.38 -16.26
C ARG A 129 8.49 3.42 -17.37
N TYR A 130 9.46 3.23 -18.27
CA TYR A 130 9.61 4.10 -19.45
C TYR A 130 8.40 3.98 -20.39
N CYS A 131 7.95 2.76 -20.67
CA CYS A 131 6.79 2.52 -21.53
C CYS A 131 5.52 3.17 -20.96
N GLU A 132 5.33 3.15 -19.64
CA GLU A 132 4.23 3.86 -18.97
C GLU A 132 4.35 5.37 -19.10
N GLY A 133 5.55 5.92 -18.91
CA GLY A 133 5.81 7.36 -19.09
C GLY A 133 5.58 7.84 -20.53
N GLN A 134 5.87 7.01 -21.53
CA GLN A 134 5.65 7.31 -22.94
C GLN A 134 4.31 6.81 -23.48
N GLN A 135 3.45 6.27 -22.62
CA GLN A 135 2.13 5.72 -22.98
C GLN A 135 2.16 4.74 -24.17
N GLY A 136 2.97 3.68 -24.06
CA GLY A 136 2.98 2.57 -25.05
C GLY A 136 4.18 2.50 -25.98
N VAL A 137 5.18 3.36 -25.79
CA VAL A 137 6.46 3.29 -26.52
C VAL A 137 7.45 2.48 -25.69
N TRP A 138 7.66 1.23 -26.09
CA TRP A 138 8.67 0.36 -25.48
C TRP A 138 10.07 0.76 -25.98
N PRO A 139 11.09 0.83 -25.11
CA PRO A 139 12.44 1.18 -25.51
C PRO A 139 13.19 -0.06 -26.05
N ASP A 140 12.90 -0.46 -27.30
CA ASP A 140 13.51 -1.65 -27.93
C ASP A 140 15.05 -1.55 -28.05
N ASN A 141 15.64 -0.35 -27.98
CA ASN A 141 17.10 -0.16 -27.94
C ASN A 141 17.72 -0.36 -26.55
N ARG A 142 16.91 -0.45 -25.50
CA ARG A 142 17.35 -0.63 -24.11
C ARG A 142 17.00 -1.98 -23.54
N CYS A 143 15.89 -2.57 -23.99
CA CYS A 143 15.43 -3.90 -23.61
C CYS A 143 15.03 -4.65 -24.88
N PHE A 144 15.82 -5.66 -25.23
CA PHE A 144 15.67 -6.46 -26.44
C PHE A 144 15.96 -7.93 -26.15
N PRO A 145 15.40 -8.87 -26.93
CA PRO A 145 15.73 -10.28 -26.77
C PRO A 145 17.23 -10.51 -27.05
N PRO A 146 17.84 -11.53 -26.43
CA PRO A 146 19.25 -11.86 -26.63
C PRO A 146 19.61 -12.23 -28.08
N GLU A 147 18.61 -12.64 -28.85
CA GLU A 147 18.73 -13.02 -30.27
C GLU A 147 19.08 -11.82 -31.16
N ASP A 148 18.69 -10.60 -30.76
CA ASP A 148 18.89 -9.36 -31.52
C ASP A 148 20.28 -8.73 -31.28
N GLN A 149 21.21 -9.41 -30.60
CA GLN A 149 22.59 -8.94 -30.37
C GLN A 149 23.57 -9.24 -31.53
N ASN A 150 23.18 -10.04 -32.51
CA ASN A 150 24.03 -10.49 -33.62
C ASN A 150 23.82 -9.67 -34.90
#